data_AF-A0A969LMM6-F1
#
_entry.id   AF-A0A969LMM6-F1
#
_cell.length_a   1.000
_cell.length_b   1.000
_cell.length_c   1.000
_cell.angle_alpha   90.00
_cell.angle_beta   90.00
_cell.angle_gamma   90.00
#
_symmetry.space_group_name_H-M   'P 1'
#
loop_
_entity.id
_entity.type
_entity.pdbx_description
1 polymer ?
#
loop_
_entity_poly.entity_id
_entity_poly.type
_entity_poly.pdbx_seq_one_letter_code
_entity_poly.pdbx_strand_id
1 'polypeptide(L)'
;MNGANAQSVNVPAWSLPESRKMRGLGLGRMWAVLCPYCKRFHMHSPGEGPRTPHCCADQDNNHYVLEFAGALPMQHHRRFYRSSRADLPRLLDEWPETAGGTGRPAELMAA
;
A
#
# COMPACT_ATOMS: atom_id res chain seq x y z
N MET A 1 -27.77 -11.86 -21.38
CA MET A 1 -26.47 -11.17 -21.30
C MET A 1 -25.81 -11.64 -20.02
N ASN A 2 -24.80 -12.51 -20.13
CA ASN A 2 -24.10 -13.06 -18.97
C ASN A 2 -23.21 -11.97 -18.37
N GLY A 3 -23.63 -11.39 -17.24
CA GLY A 3 -22.82 -10.47 -16.47
C GLY A 3 -21.56 -11.19 -16.01
N ALA A 4 -20.43 -10.87 -16.63
CA ALA A 4 -19.14 -11.32 -16.15
C ALA A 4 -19.00 -10.78 -14.72
N ASN A 5 -19.06 -11.69 -13.76
CA ASN A 5 -18.80 -11.41 -12.36
C ASN A 5 -17.33 -10.97 -12.29
N ALA A 6 -17.09 -9.67 -12.38
CA ALA A 6 -15.77 -9.08 -12.19
C ALA A 6 -15.39 -9.32 -10.73
N GLN A 7 -14.81 -10.49 -10.47
CA GLN A 7 -14.37 -10.88 -9.14
C GLN A 7 -13.30 -9.89 -8.71
N SER A 8 -13.69 -8.97 -7.85
CA SER A 8 -12.78 -8.02 -7.23
C SER A 8 -11.96 -8.78 -6.19
N VAL A 9 -10.64 -8.75 -6.33
CA VAL A 9 -9.73 -9.44 -5.41
C VAL A 9 -9.44 -8.51 -4.24
N ASN A 10 -9.55 -9.01 -3.02
CA ASN A 10 -9.09 -8.29 -1.83
C ASN A 10 -7.57 -8.35 -1.78
N VAL A 11 -6.93 -7.19 -1.62
CA VAL A 11 -5.49 -7.05 -1.63
C VAL A 11 -5.04 -6.31 -0.38
N PRO A 12 -4.05 -6.85 0.36
CA PRO A 12 -3.51 -6.18 1.53
C PRO A 12 -2.83 -4.86 1.14
N ALA A 13 -3.20 -3.81 1.86
CA ALA A 13 -2.64 -2.48 1.75
C ALA A 13 -1.90 -2.14 3.04
N TRP A 14 -0.60 -1.90 2.92
CA TRP A 14 0.27 -1.68 4.06
C TRP A 14 0.65 -0.21 4.20
N SER A 15 0.57 0.36 5.39
CA SER A 15 1.07 1.70 5.64
C SER A 15 2.59 1.76 5.45
N LEU A 16 3.02 2.85 4.82
CA LEU A 16 4.42 3.24 4.74
C LEU A 16 4.77 4.19 5.89
N PRO A 17 6.02 4.17 6.37
CA PRO A 17 6.46 5.14 7.37
C PRO A 17 6.37 6.56 6.81
N GLU A 18 5.97 7.51 7.64
CA GLU A 18 6.03 8.92 7.25
C GLU A 18 7.49 9.33 7.05
N SER A 19 7.79 10.02 5.94
CA SER A 19 9.11 10.58 5.70
C SER A 19 9.05 12.08 5.52
N ARG A 20 10.08 12.79 6.01
CA ARG A 20 10.20 14.24 5.84
C ARG A 20 10.16 14.64 4.36
N LYS A 21 10.72 13.79 3.49
CA LYS A 21 10.71 14.01 2.04
C LYS A 21 9.30 13.85 1.44
N MET A 22 8.52 12.84 1.84
CA MET A 22 7.11 12.72 1.41
C MET A 22 6.30 13.93 1.85
N ARG A 23 6.44 14.36 3.11
CA ARG A 23 5.80 15.57 3.62
C ARG A 23 6.24 16.83 2.84
N GLY A 24 7.52 16.93 2.50
CA GLY A 24 8.06 18.03 1.69
C GLY A 24 7.52 18.06 0.25
N LEU A 25 7.06 16.93 -0.27
CA LEU A 25 6.37 16.83 -1.56
C LEU A 25 4.85 17.05 -1.45
N GLY A 26 4.35 17.41 -0.26
CA GLY A 26 2.91 17.49 0.01
C GLY A 26 2.20 16.13 0.01
N LEU A 27 2.96 15.03 -0.01
CA LEU A 27 2.44 13.67 0.11
C LEU A 27 2.24 13.35 1.59
N GLY A 28 1.00 13.04 1.96
CA GLY A 28 0.65 12.62 3.32
C GLY A 28 1.10 11.19 3.62
N ARG A 29 0.35 10.51 4.50
CA ARG A 29 0.49 9.07 4.69
C ARG A 29 0.23 8.36 3.37
N MET A 30 0.96 7.28 3.11
CA MET A 30 0.84 6.49 1.88
C MET A 30 0.74 5.01 2.21
N TRP A 31 0.01 4.26 1.39
CA TRP A 31 -0.07 2.81 1.49
C TRP A 31 0.63 2.14 0.30
N ALA A 32 1.27 1.01 0.54
CA ALA A 32 1.87 0.15 -0.47
C ALA A 32 1.04 -1.11 -0.67
N VAL A 33 0.86 -1.51 -1.93
CA VAL A 33 -0.01 -2.62 -2.33
C VAL A 33 0.76 -3.49 -3.31
N LEU A 34 0.81 -4.80 -3.09
CA LEU A 34 1.37 -5.72 -4.07
C LEU A 34 0.31 -5.99 -5.15
N CYS A 35 0.50 -5.41 -6.33
CA CYS A 35 -0.46 -5.51 -7.41
C CYS A 35 -0.67 -6.97 -7.84
N PRO A 36 -1.92 -7.49 -7.83
CA PRO A 36 -2.19 -8.86 -8.26
C PRO A 36 -1.96 -9.06 -9.76
N TYR A 37 -1.95 -7.99 -10.56
CA TYR A 37 -1.80 -8.04 -12.02
C TYR A 37 -0.33 -8.02 -12.44
N CYS A 38 0.41 -6.93 -12.18
CA CYS A 38 1.81 -6.81 -12.62
C CYS A 38 2.84 -7.37 -11.63
N LYS A 39 2.40 -7.86 -10.47
CA LYS A 39 3.24 -8.43 -9.40
C LYS A 39 4.32 -7.48 -8.86
N ARG A 40 4.13 -6.16 -9.03
CA ARG A 40 4.96 -5.08 -8.48
C ARG A 40 4.20 -4.34 -7.39
N PHE A 41 4.94 -3.70 -6.48
CA PHE A 41 4.34 -2.78 -5.53
C PHE A 41 3.92 -1.46 -6.20
N HIS A 42 2.74 -0.98 -5.83
CA HIS A 42 2.23 0.35 -6.13
C HIS A 42 1.92 1.11 -4.84
N MET A 43 1.94 2.43 -4.92
CA MET A 43 1.51 3.28 -3.82
C MET A 43 0.14 3.86 -4.09
N HIS A 44 -0.66 3.96 -3.04
CA HIS A 44 -1.97 4.59 -3.06
C HIS A 44 -2.08 5.59 -1.92
N SER A 45 -2.97 6.57 -2.10
CA SER A 45 -3.51 7.31 -0.97
C SER A 45 -4.17 6.34 0.02
N PRO A 46 -4.11 6.62 1.33
CA PRO A 46 -4.74 5.79 2.35
C PRO A 46 -6.25 5.67 2.11
N GLY A 47 -6.80 4.56 2.59
CA GLY A 47 -8.23 4.29 2.52
C GLY A 47 -8.51 2.95 1.86
N GLU A 48 -9.42 2.21 2.46
CA GLU A 48 -9.90 0.93 1.97
C GLU A 48 -10.85 1.12 0.77
N GLY A 49 -11.25 0.00 0.18
CA GLY A 49 -12.23 -0.03 -0.89
C GLY A 49 -11.64 -0.18 -2.29
N PRO A 50 -12.47 -0.08 -3.33
CA PRO A 50 -12.08 -0.40 -4.69
C PRO A 50 -11.03 0.57 -5.23
N ARG A 51 -10.07 0.03 -5.97
CA ARG A 51 -9.02 0.77 -6.67
C ARG A 51 -8.80 0.16 -8.05
N THR A 52 -8.50 1.06 -8.98
CA THR A 52 -8.04 0.70 -10.31
C THR A 52 -6.51 0.50 -10.28
N PRO A 53 -6.00 -0.64 -10.79
CA PRO A 53 -4.58 -0.90 -10.90
C PRO A 53 -3.93 0.05 -11.92
N HIS A 54 -2.91 0.80 -11.51
CA HIS A 54 -2.18 1.70 -12.41
C HIS A 54 -1.45 1.00 -13.57
N CYS A 55 -1.20 -0.31 -13.44
CA CYS A 55 -0.42 -1.07 -14.42
C CYS A 55 -1.25 -1.68 -15.55
N CYS A 56 -2.58 -1.70 -15.46
CA CYS A 56 -3.43 -2.29 -16.49
C CYS A 56 -3.91 -1.19 -17.45
N ALA A 57 -3.77 -1.43 -18.75
CA ALA A 57 -4.27 -0.54 -19.80
C ALA A 57 -5.81 -0.59 -19.89
N ASP A 58 -6.40 -1.77 -19.68
CA ASP A 58 -7.85 -1.94 -19.54
C ASP A 58 -8.27 -1.65 -18.08
N GLN A 59 -8.52 -0.38 -17.80
CA GLN A 59 -8.92 0.13 -16.49
C GLN A 59 -10.38 -0.19 -16.13
N ASP A 60 -11.22 -0.43 -17.14
CA ASP A 60 -12.68 -0.51 -16.97
C ASP A 60 -13.17 -1.85 -16.41
N ASN A 61 -12.34 -2.90 -16.43
CA ASN A 61 -12.74 -4.25 -15.98
C ASN A 61 -11.85 -4.85 -14.90
N ASN A 62 -10.79 -4.15 -14.48
CA ASN A 62 -9.85 -4.66 -13.49
C ASN A 62 -9.89 -3.77 -12.24
N HIS A 63 -10.44 -4.31 -11.15
CA HIS A 63 -10.42 -3.66 -9.85
C HIS A 63 -9.97 -4.63 -8.76
N TYR A 64 -9.26 -4.09 -7.77
CA TYR A 64 -9.04 -4.76 -6.50
C TYR A 64 -9.58 -3.91 -5.36
N VAL A 65 -9.90 -4.56 -4.25
CA VAL A 65 -10.34 -3.90 -3.02
C VAL A 65 -9.15 -3.84 -2.07
N LEU A 66 -8.80 -2.64 -1.61
CA LEU A 66 -7.77 -2.46 -0.59
C LEU A 66 -8.34 -2.77 0.79
N GLU A 67 -7.60 -3.58 1.55
CA GLU A 67 -7.85 -3.87 2.96
C GLU A 67 -6.62 -3.50 3.78
N PHE A 68 -6.80 -2.78 4.88
CA PHE A 68 -5.70 -2.35 5.70
C PHE A 68 -5.03 -3.54 6.40
N ALA A 69 -3.73 -3.72 6.14
CA ALA A 69 -2.95 -4.86 6.63
C ALA A 69 -1.84 -4.45 7.62
N GLY A 70 -1.94 -3.27 8.22
CA GLY A 70 -0.93 -2.74 9.14
C GLY A 70 0.27 -2.12 8.43
N ALA A 71 1.41 -2.07 9.10
CA ALA A 71 2.67 -1.58 8.51
C ALA A 71 3.27 -2.60 7.53
N LEU A 72 4.01 -2.12 6.52
CA LEU A 72 4.63 -3.01 5.53
C LEU A 72 5.63 -3.96 6.20
N PRO A 73 5.42 -5.29 6.12
CA PRO A 73 6.30 -6.28 6.74
C PRO A 73 7.71 -6.23 6.17
N MET A 74 8.73 -6.45 7.02
CA MET A 74 10.15 -6.44 6.63
C MET A 74 10.47 -7.36 5.45
N GLN A 75 9.84 -8.54 5.41
CA GLN A 75 9.96 -9.51 4.31
C GLN A 75 9.59 -8.94 2.93
N HIS A 76 8.78 -7.88 2.89
CA HIS A 76 8.35 -7.23 1.65
C HIS A 76 9.18 -5.99 1.29
N HIS A 77 10.01 -5.47 2.19
CA HIS A 77 10.80 -4.24 1.96
C HIS A 77 11.67 -4.36 0.70
N ARG A 78 12.47 -5.43 0.59
CA ARG A 78 13.38 -5.63 -0.55
C ARG A 78 12.63 -5.73 -1.89
N ARG A 79 11.41 -6.26 -1.89
CA ARG A 79 10.58 -6.36 -3.10
C ARG A 79 9.90 -5.02 -3.42
N PHE A 80 9.43 -4.31 -2.41
CA PHE A 80 8.91 -2.96 -2.52
C PHE A 80 9.97 -2.04 -3.14
N TYR A 81 11.19 -2.01 -2.59
CA TYR A 81 12.30 -1.21 -3.12
C TYR A 81 12.63 -1.52 -4.59
N ARG A 82 12.60 -2.79 -4.99
CA ARG A 82 12.84 -3.19 -6.40
C ARG A 82 11.69 -2.85 -7.35
N SER A 83 10.46 -2.73 -6.83
CA SER A 83 9.27 -2.44 -7.63
C SER A 83 9.13 -0.95 -7.94
N SER A 84 9.59 -0.10 -7.02
CA SER A 84 9.60 1.35 -7.14
C SER A 84 10.65 1.79 -8.16
N ARG A 85 10.25 1.95 -9.42
CA ARG A 85 11.12 2.43 -10.52
C ARG A 85 11.54 3.91 -10.40
N ALA A 86 10.96 4.66 -9.47
CA ALA A 86 11.29 6.06 -9.19
C ALA A 86 12.20 6.15 -7.96
N ASP A 87 12.92 7.25 -7.75
CA ASP A 87 13.79 7.57 -6.59
C ASP A 87 13.12 7.46 -5.20
N LEU A 88 11.92 6.90 -5.11
CA LEU A 88 11.14 6.60 -3.92
C LEU A 88 11.85 5.74 -2.85
N PRO A 89 12.71 4.76 -3.19
CA PRO A 89 13.59 4.12 -2.21
C PRO A 89 14.41 5.15 -1.42
N ARG A 90 14.88 6.22 -2.09
CA ARG A 90 15.61 7.31 -1.45
C ARG A 90 14.71 8.28 -0.66
N LEU A 91 13.42 8.30 -0.98
CA LEU A 91 12.44 9.09 -0.21
C LEU A 91 12.10 8.44 1.13
N LEU A 92 12.42 7.15 1.28
CA LEU A 92 12.21 6.31 2.47
C LEU A 92 13.53 5.78 3.04
N ASP A 93 14.68 6.40 2.70
CA ASP A 93 16.04 5.93 3.05
C ASP A 93 16.21 5.58 4.54
N GLU A 94 15.45 6.23 5.41
CA GLU A 94 15.32 5.85 6.82
C GLU A 94 13.96 5.17 7.01
N TRP A 95 13.88 3.89 6.65
CA TRP A 95 12.83 3.06 7.21
C TRP A 95 13.08 3.06 8.72
N PRO A 96 12.16 3.56 9.57
CA PRO A 96 12.39 3.54 11.01
C PRO A 96 12.63 2.09 11.39
N GLU A 97 13.82 1.79 11.93
CA GLU A 97 14.10 0.46 12.46
C GLU A 97 12.93 0.10 13.34
N THR A 98 12.35 -1.07 13.07
CA THR A 98 11.15 -1.54 13.74
C THR A 98 11.29 -1.26 15.21
N ALA A 99 10.49 -0.33 15.73
CA ALA A 99 10.20 -0.30 17.15
C ALA A 99 9.60 -1.68 17.44
N GLY A 100 10.46 -2.60 17.88
CA GLY A 100 10.08 -3.88 18.44
C GLY A 100 9.21 -3.54 19.63
N GLY A 101 7.91 -3.55 19.40
CA GLY A 101 6.93 -3.08 20.35
C GLY A 101 5.62 -3.68 19.96
N THR A 102 5.28 -4.78 20.62
CA THR A 102 3.92 -5.27 20.80
C THR A 102 3.06 -4.14 21.36
N GLY A 103 2.63 -3.23 20.49
CA GLY A 103 1.66 -2.19 20.77
C GLY A 103 0.36 -2.57 20.10
N ARG A 104 -0.47 -3.34 20.80
CA ARG A 104 -1.92 -3.31 20.56
C ARG A 104 -2.32 -1.83 20.51
N PRO A 105 -3.17 -1.37 19.57
CA PRO A 105 -3.66 0.00 19.62
C PRO A 105 -4.34 0.23 20.97
N ALA A 106 -3.78 1.14 21.75
CA ALA A 106 -4.31 1.59 23.05
C ALA A 106 -5.43 2.63 22.84
N GLU A 107 -6.34 2.37 21.91
CA GLU A 107 -7.54 3.19 21.68
C GLU A 107 -8.77 2.30 21.52
N LEU A 108 -9.02 1.48 22.53
CA LEU A 108 -10.35 0.90 22.79
C LEU A 108 -10.59 0.80 24.31
N MET A 109 -10.38 1.90 25.02
CA MET A 109 -10.79 2.12 26.41
C MET A 109 -11.41 3.53 26.50
N ALA A 110 -12.56 3.69 25.86
CA ALA A 110 -13.46 4.81 26.08
C ALA A 110 -14.90 4.34 25.83
N ALA A 111 -15.51 3.75 26.87
CA ALA A 111 -16.93 3.77 27.23
C ALA A 111 -17.21 2.70 28.29
#